data_AF-A0A7Z1GQR9-F1
#
_entry.id   AF-A0A7Z1GQR9-F1
#
_cell.length_a   1.000
_cell.length_b   1.000
_cell.length_c   1.000
_cell.angle_alpha   90.00
_cell.angle_beta   90.00
_cell.angle_gamma   90.00
#
_symmetry.space_group_name_H-M   'P 1'
#
loop_
_entity.id
_entity.type
_entity.pdbx_description
1 polymer ?
#
loop_
_entity_poly.entity_id
_entity_poly.type
_entity_poly.pdbx_seq_one_letter_code
_entity_poly.pdbx_strand_id
1 'polypeptide(L)'
;MERHTANGDRGFTLIELLVVMAIIATLMTLVTPQYFRQHTKAQETVLRHNLSSIRQALDQYREDHGANPESLQALVDRRYLREIPMDPLTGRRDTWQLQPSDEQGLGDVRSGATGTDTNGNAYADW
;
A
#
# COMPACT_ATOMS: atom_id res chain seq x y z
N MET A 1 -10.03 63.59 -37.94
CA MET A 1 -10.68 62.29 -37.72
C MET A 1 -9.72 61.44 -36.90
N GLU A 2 -9.74 61.49 -35.57
CA GLU A 2 -8.97 60.52 -34.76
C GLU A 2 -9.77 60.21 -33.49
N ARG A 3 -10.27 58.97 -33.39
CA ARG A 3 -10.90 58.43 -32.18
C ARG A 3 -9.85 57.60 -31.46
N HIS A 4 -9.34 58.10 -30.33
CA HIS A 4 -8.51 57.30 -29.44
C HIS A 4 -9.40 56.33 -28.66
N THR A 5 -9.41 55.06 -29.07
CA THR A 5 -9.94 53.96 -28.27
C THR A 5 -8.92 53.64 -27.18
N ALA A 6 -9.12 54.19 -25.98
CA ALA A 6 -8.36 53.78 -24.80
C ALA A 6 -8.77 52.36 -24.44
N ASN A 7 -7.93 51.39 -24.80
CA ASN A 7 -8.04 50.02 -24.31
C ASN A 7 -7.62 50.04 -22.84
N GLY A 8 -8.61 50.07 -21.93
CA GLY A 8 -8.36 50.04 -20.50
C GLY A 8 -7.92 48.64 -20.10
N ASP A 9 -6.61 48.45 -19.96
CA ASP A 9 -6.03 47.26 -19.32
C ASP A 9 -6.43 47.27 -17.84
N ARG A 10 -7.49 46.52 -17.52
CA ARG A 10 -7.97 46.37 -16.14
C ARG A 10 -7.00 45.45 -15.41
N GLY A 11 -6.27 46.00 -14.44
CA GLY A 11 -5.45 45.22 -13.52
C GLY A 11 -6.29 44.42 -12.53
N PHE A 12 -5.77 43.26 -12.11
CA PHE A 12 -6.36 42.42 -11.07
C PHE A 12 -6.48 43.18 -9.74
N THR A 13 -7.61 43.02 -9.04
CA THR A 13 -7.79 43.59 -7.71
C THR A 13 -7.23 42.67 -6.61
N LEU A 14 -6.80 43.23 -5.48
CA LEU A 14 -6.41 42.44 -4.29
C LEU A 14 -7.55 41.53 -3.82
N ILE A 15 -8.79 42.00 -3.94
CA ILE A 15 -9.99 41.24 -3.56
C ILE A 15 -10.15 40.00 -4.45
N GLU A 16 -9.92 40.09 -5.77
CA GLU A 16 -9.94 38.91 -6.65
C GLU A 16 -8.92 37.85 -6.21
N LEU A 17 -7.69 38.27 -5.89
CA LEU A 17 -6.66 37.34 -5.42
C LEU A 17 -7.07 36.66 -4.11
N LEU A 18 -7.65 37.42 -3.17
CA LEU A 18 -8.14 36.88 -1.90
C LEU A 18 -9.26 35.86 -2.10
N VAL A 19 -10.21 36.14 -3.00
CA VAL A 19 -11.29 35.20 -3.33
C VAL A 19 -10.73 33.93 -3.97
N VAL A 20 -9.77 34.03 -4.88
CA VAL A 20 -9.12 32.86 -5.50
C VAL A 20 -8.40 32.01 -4.45
N MET A 21 -7.64 32.63 -3.56
CA MET A 21 -6.96 31.90 -2.47
C MET A 21 -7.96 31.23 -1.53
N ALA A 22 -9.07 31.88 -1.21
CA ALA A 22 -10.14 31.30 -0.39
C ALA A 22 -10.78 30.08 -1.06
N ILE A 23 -11.01 30.14 -2.38
CA ILE A 23 -11.55 29.00 -3.15
C ILE A 23 -10.53 27.85 -3.16
N ILE A 24 -9.25 28.12 -3.45
CA ILE A 24 -8.19 27.11 -3.46
C ILE A 24 -8.06 26.42 -2.09
N ALA A 25 -8.02 27.20 -1.01
CA ALA A 25 -7.95 26.66 0.36
C ALA A 25 -9.15 25.76 0.66
N THR A 26 -10.35 26.16 0.24
CA THR A 26 -11.57 25.36 0.42
C THR A 26 -11.47 24.04 -0.36
N LEU A 27 -11.04 24.08 -1.63
CA LEU A 27 -10.90 22.87 -2.46
C LEU A 27 -9.86 21.89 -1.91
N MET A 28 -8.73 22.37 -1.36
CA MET A 28 -7.69 21.51 -0.78
C MET A 28 -8.22 20.62 0.36
N THR A 29 -9.17 21.13 1.15
CA THR A 29 -9.76 20.34 2.26
C THR A 29 -10.53 19.10 1.78
N LEU A 30 -11.09 19.14 0.57
CA LEU A 30 -11.91 18.06 0.01
C LEU A 30 -11.08 16.92 -0.61
N VAL A 31 -9.90 17.23 -1.16
CA VAL A 31 -9.10 16.25 -1.93
C VAL A 31 -8.28 15.31 -1.04
N THR A 32 -7.77 15.83 0.09
CA THR A 32 -6.85 15.12 1.00
C THR A 32 -7.34 13.73 1.46
N PRO A 33 -8.59 13.54 1.95
CA PRO A 33 -9.01 12.24 2.49
C PRO A 33 -9.14 11.14 1.42
N GLN A 34 -9.38 11.48 0.16
CA GLN A 34 -9.50 10.49 -0.91
C GLN A 34 -8.15 9.89 -1.29
N TYR A 35 -7.08 10.68 -1.28
CA TYR A 35 -5.73 10.23 -1.62
C TYR A 35 -5.25 9.11 -0.68
N PHE A 36 -5.39 9.30 0.64
CA PHE A 36 -4.97 8.31 1.63
C PHE A 36 -5.72 6.97 1.47
N ARG A 37 -7.02 7.00 1.19
CA ARG A 37 -7.81 5.77 0.96
C ARG A 37 -7.32 4.97 -0.25
N GLN A 38 -7.00 5.65 -1.34
CA GLN A 38 -6.50 4.95 -2.54
C GLN A 38 -5.11 4.37 -2.32
N HIS A 39 -4.26 5.10 -1.60
CA HIS A 39 -2.95 4.61 -1.20
C HIS A 39 -3.04 3.35 -0.32
N THR A 40 -3.88 3.38 0.72
CA THR A 40 -4.10 2.21 1.58
C THR A 40 -4.62 1.02 0.77
N LYS A 41 -5.60 1.21 -0.12
CA LYS A 41 -6.09 0.12 -0.98
C LYS A 41 -5.01 -0.48 -1.89
N ALA A 42 -4.12 0.35 -2.42
CA ALA A 42 -2.99 -0.13 -3.20
C ALA A 42 -2.05 -0.99 -2.34
N GLN A 43 -1.71 -0.55 -1.12
CA GLN A 43 -0.91 -1.32 -0.18
C GLN A 43 -1.59 -2.65 0.19
N GLU A 44 -2.89 -2.64 0.47
CA GLU A 44 -3.69 -3.84 0.74
C GLU A 44 -3.66 -4.84 -0.42
N THR A 45 -3.76 -4.34 -1.65
CA THR A 45 -3.72 -5.18 -2.86
C THR A 45 -2.36 -5.85 -3.00
N VAL A 46 -1.27 -5.10 -2.81
CA VAL A 46 0.09 -5.64 -2.84
C VAL A 46 0.31 -6.62 -1.69
N LEU A 47 -0.23 -6.34 -0.49
CA LEU A 47 -0.10 -7.23 0.65
C LEU A 47 -0.74 -8.60 0.37
N ARG A 48 -1.98 -8.60 -0.13
CA ARG A 48 -2.69 -9.84 -0.52
C ARG A 48 -1.91 -10.62 -1.57
N HIS A 49 -1.35 -9.93 -2.57
CA HIS A 49 -0.53 -10.57 -3.59
C HIS A 49 0.76 -11.18 -3.02
N ASN A 50 1.46 -10.46 -2.14
CA ASN A 50 2.68 -10.95 -1.50
C ASN A 50 2.42 -12.15 -0.59
N LEU A 51 1.36 -12.10 0.25
CA LEU A 51 0.94 -13.21 1.08
C LEU A 51 0.60 -14.45 0.23
N SER A 52 -0.20 -14.26 -0.83
CA SER A 52 -0.55 -15.36 -1.74
C SER A 52 0.69 -15.97 -2.40
N SER A 53 1.66 -15.14 -2.80
CA SER A 53 2.89 -15.61 -3.45
C SER A 53 3.77 -16.40 -2.48
N ILE A 54 3.89 -15.96 -1.23
CA ILE A 54 4.64 -16.71 -0.20
C ILE A 54 3.93 -18.03 0.13
N ARG A 55 2.60 -18.01 0.33
CA ARG A 55 1.82 -19.23 0.63
C ARG A 55 1.93 -20.26 -0.49
N GLN A 56 1.83 -19.84 -1.74
CA GLN A 56 2.05 -20.72 -2.89
C GLN A 56 3.46 -21.33 -2.89
N ALA A 57 4.49 -20.56 -2.50
CA ALA A 57 5.84 -21.09 -2.36
C ALA A 57 5.98 -22.09 -1.21
N LEU A 58 5.27 -21.89 -0.09
CA LEU A 58 5.18 -22.86 1.01
C LEU A 58 4.51 -24.16 0.55
N ASP A 59 3.39 -24.04 -0.15
CA ASP A 59 2.65 -25.18 -0.69
C ASP A 59 3.51 -25.97 -1.68
N GLN A 60 4.18 -25.30 -2.62
CA GLN A 60 5.07 -25.96 -3.57
C GLN A 60 6.26 -26.65 -2.87
N TYR A 61 6.85 -26.01 -1.85
CA TYR A 61 7.91 -26.64 -1.07
C TYR A 61 7.43 -27.93 -0.40
N ARG A 62 6.22 -27.90 0.20
CA ARG A 62 5.58 -29.06 0.83
C ARG A 62 5.31 -30.18 -0.17
N GLU A 63 4.82 -29.85 -1.37
CA GLU A 63 4.59 -30.83 -2.43
C GLU A 63 5.88 -31.54 -2.85
N ASP A 64 6.98 -30.79 -2.97
CA ASP A 64 8.25 -31.34 -3.44
C ASP A 64 9.02 -32.14 -2.37
N HIS A 65 8.89 -31.76 -1.09
CA HIS A 65 9.70 -32.31 0.01
C HIS A 65 8.91 -33.14 1.02
N GLY A 66 7.57 -33.07 1.01
CA GLY A 66 6.71 -33.71 2.00
C GLY A 66 6.84 -33.14 3.42
N ALA A 67 7.42 -31.95 3.57
CA ALA A 67 7.62 -31.27 4.86
C ALA A 67 7.57 -29.75 4.71
N ASN A 68 7.32 -29.01 5.79
CA ASN A 68 7.37 -27.55 5.78
C ASN A 68 8.82 -27.03 5.82
N PRO A 69 9.11 -25.85 5.25
CA PRO A 69 10.43 -25.24 5.37
C PRO A 69 10.66 -24.70 6.79
N GLU A 70 11.92 -24.63 7.22
CA GLU A 70 12.29 -24.11 8.56
C GLU A 70 12.11 -22.58 8.68
N SER A 71 12.18 -21.86 7.55
CA SER A 71 12.04 -20.40 7.50
C SER A 71 11.70 -19.91 6.09
N LEU A 72 11.28 -18.64 5.97
CA LEU A 72 11.12 -17.99 4.66
C LEU A 72 12.44 -17.90 3.88
N GLN A 73 13.58 -17.85 4.56
CA GLN A 73 14.88 -17.81 3.90
C GLN A 73 15.16 -19.12 3.14
N ALA A 74 14.73 -20.26 3.68
CA ALA A 74 14.87 -21.54 3.00
C ALA A 74 14.15 -21.57 1.63
N LEU A 75 13.03 -20.85 1.49
CA LEU A 75 12.33 -20.71 0.20
C LEU A 75 13.15 -19.93 -0.83
N VAL A 76 13.91 -18.93 -0.39
CA VAL A 76 14.80 -18.16 -1.27
C VAL A 76 16.01 -18.99 -1.69
N ASP A 77 16.63 -19.65 -0.72
CA ASP A 77 17.83 -20.47 -0.95
C ASP A 77 17.54 -21.63 -1.91
N ARG A 78 16.35 -22.23 -1.80
CA ARG A 78 15.87 -23.29 -2.70
C ARG A 78 15.14 -22.79 -3.94
N ARG A 79 15.14 -21.48 -4.19
CA ARG A 79 14.59 -20.86 -5.42
C ARG A 79 13.07 -20.98 -5.61
N TYR A 80 12.30 -21.26 -4.57
CA TYR A 80 10.84 -21.12 -4.59
C TYR A 80 10.42 -19.65 -4.56
N LEU A 81 11.19 -18.81 -3.89
CA LEU A 81 11.09 -17.36 -3.93
C LEU A 81 12.35 -16.77 -4.55
N ARG A 82 12.19 -15.71 -5.35
CA ARG A 82 13.34 -14.94 -5.85
C ARG A 82 13.97 -14.12 -4.73
N GLU A 83 13.13 -13.55 -3.87
CA GLU A 83 13.47 -12.80 -2.67
C GLU A 83 12.25 -12.78 -1.74
N ILE A 84 12.46 -12.52 -0.44
CA ILE A 84 11.35 -12.32 0.50
C ILE A 84 10.70 -10.96 0.17
N PRO A 85 9.41 -10.90 -0.19
CA PRO A 85 8.76 -9.65 -0.53
C PRO A 85 8.62 -8.75 0.70
N MET A 86 8.50 -7.44 0.44
CA MET A 86 8.27 -6.43 1.47
C MET A 86 6.80 -6.42 1.89
N ASP A 87 6.54 -6.27 3.18
CA ASP A 87 5.21 -5.94 3.69
C ASP A 87 4.93 -4.46 3.36
N PRO A 88 3.96 -4.16 2.48
CA PRO A 88 3.72 -2.80 2.00
C PRO A 88 3.07 -1.89 3.06
N LEU A 89 2.52 -2.44 4.15
CA LEU A 89 1.91 -1.66 5.22
C LEU A 89 2.95 -1.23 6.26
N THR A 90 3.90 -2.09 6.58
CA THR A 90 5.00 -1.77 7.51
C THR A 90 6.21 -1.15 6.81
N GLY A 91 6.31 -1.35 5.49
CA GLY A 91 7.46 -0.95 4.70
C GLY A 91 8.72 -1.75 5.04
N ARG A 92 8.57 -3.00 5.49
CA ARG A 92 9.69 -3.83 5.98
C ARG A 92 9.56 -5.27 5.52
N ARG A 93 10.67 -6.01 5.47
CA ARG A 93 10.71 -7.43 5.07
C ARG A 93 10.77 -8.39 6.25
N ASP A 94 11.04 -7.89 7.44
CA ASP A 94 11.24 -8.66 8.68
C ASP A 94 10.02 -8.64 9.60
N THR A 95 8.90 -8.06 9.17
CA THR A 95 7.68 -7.97 9.96
C THR A 95 6.72 -9.13 9.73
N TRP A 96 7.04 -10.08 8.84
CA TRP A 96 6.20 -11.24 8.60
C TRP A 96 6.05 -12.08 9.87
N GLN A 97 4.82 -12.35 10.27
CA GLN A 97 4.52 -13.23 11.38
C GLN A 97 4.45 -14.66 10.86
N LEU A 98 5.34 -15.51 11.38
CA LEU A 98 5.49 -16.89 10.97
C LEU A 98 4.62 -17.78 11.88
N GLN A 99 3.68 -18.51 11.28
CA GLN A 99 2.84 -19.44 12.02
C GLN A 99 3.40 -20.87 11.84
N PRO A 100 3.88 -21.52 12.91
CA PRO A 100 4.33 -22.90 12.84
C PRO A 100 3.16 -23.80 12.44
N SER A 101 3.45 -24.85 11.68
CA SER A 101 2.46 -25.89 11.39
C SER A 101 2.35 -26.86 12.57
N ASP A 102 1.29 -27.67 12.58
CA ASP A 102 1.19 -28.85 13.45
C ASP A 102 2.26 -29.88 13.11
N GLU A 103 2.72 -29.87 11.85
CA GLU A 103 3.92 -30.55 11.39
C GLU A 103 5.16 -29.68 11.61
N GLN A 104 6.35 -30.28 11.69
CA GLN A 104 7.60 -29.51 11.85
C GLN A 104 7.77 -28.49 10.72
N GLY A 105 8.00 -27.22 11.08
CA GLY A 105 8.33 -26.13 10.15
C GLY A 105 7.25 -25.05 10.04
N LEU A 106 7.40 -24.20 9.03
CA LEU A 106 6.56 -23.03 8.76
C LEU A 106 5.29 -23.42 7.98
N GLY A 107 4.14 -23.36 8.63
CA GLY A 107 2.85 -23.70 8.00
C GLY A 107 2.24 -22.54 7.22
N ASP A 108 2.25 -21.35 7.80
CA ASP A 108 1.65 -20.15 7.22
C ASP A 108 2.43 -18.88 7.56
N VAL A 109 2.15 -17.80 6.82
CA VAL A 109 2.71 -16.46 7.01
C VAL A 109 1.59 -15.44 7.07
N ARG A 110 1.74 -14.44 7.95
CA ARG A 110 0.79 -13.32 8.08
C ARG A 110 1.51 -11.99 8.13
N SER A 111 0.80 -10.90 7.84
CA SER A 111 1.35 -9.55 7.97
C SER A 111 1.60 -9.21 9.43
N GLY A 112 2.70 -8.49 9.70
CA GLY A 112 2.94 -7.88 11.01
C GLY A 112 2.30 -6.51 11.18
N ALA A 113 1.55 -6.03 10.18
CA ALA A 113 0.89 -4.75 10.23
C ALA A 113 -0.18 -4.73 11.32
N THR A 114 -0.16 -3.68 12.13
CA THR A 114 -1.21 -3.41 13.11
C THR A 114 -2.39 -2.71 12.45
N GLY A 115 -3.61 -2.99 12.91
CA GLY A 115 -4.83 -2.32 12.45
C GLY A 115 -5.70 -3.18 11.54
N THR A 116 -6.65 -2.54 10.87
CA THR A 116 -7.66 -3.19 10.04
C THR A 116 -7.62 -2.69 8.61
N ASP A 117 -8.09 -3.56 7.70
CA ASP A 117 -8.30 -3.24 6.31
C ASP A 117 -9.47 -2.28 6.08
N THR A 118 -9.65 -1.88 4.82
CA THR A 118 -10.78 -1.06 4.38
C THR A 118 -12.17 -1.67 4.63
N ASN A 119 -12.26 -2.96 5.00
CA ASN A 119 -13.49 -3.67 5.33
C ASN A 119 -13.66 -3.94 6.84
N GLY A 120 -12.68 -3.57 7.67
CA GLY A 120 -12.69 -3.79 9.12
C GLY A 120 -12.06 -5.11 9.61
N ASN A 121 -11.47 -5.92 8.73
CA ASN A 121 -10.76 -7.14 9.11
C ASN A 121 -9.33 -6.81 9.56
N ALA A 122 -8.81 -7.45 10.61
CA ALA A 122 -7.44 -7.22 11.04
C ALA A 122 -6.43 -7.78 10.02
N TYR A 123 -5.33 -7.05 9.79
CA TYR A 123 -4.26 -7.54 8.90
C TYR A 123 -3.56 -8.78 9.44
N ALA A 124 -3.59 -9.00 10.75
CA ALA A 124 -3.07 -10.20 11.40
C ALA A 124 -3.95 -11.44 11.18
N ASP A 125 -5.17 -11.28 10.67
CA ASP A 125 -6.09 -12.38 10.33
C ASP A 125 -6.00 -12.79 8.86
N TRP A 126 -5.21 -12.06 8.06
CA TRP A 126 -5.07 -12.29 6.63
C TRP A 126 -4.12 -13.42 6.29
#